data_AF-A0A9W7Z4E3-F1
#
_entry.id   AF-A0A9W7Z4E3-F1
#
_cell.length_a   1.000
_cell.length_b   1.000
_cell.length_c   1.000
_cell.angle_alpha   90.00
_cell.angle_beta   90.00
_cell.angle_gamma   90.00
#
_symmetry.space_group_name_H-M   'P 1'
#
loop_
_entity.id
_entity.type
_entity.pdbx_description
1 polymer ?
#
loop_
_entity_poly.entity_id
_entity_poly.type
_entity_poly.pdbx_seq_one_letter_code
_entity_poly.pdbx_strand_id
1 'polypeptide(L)'
;MPKKELTVGLPALLNLKAELERAQSESRQGGSSAKKRKALPSDDVGSTNRGVLVRAQKDALALKDANPSRKQASVLAKQALEEKAHIYDMLSGSGSAPAAQLGESRLAKILEESSVDFVRRRQQLEAASKLSNHDTTEEGAVSDGSMVEIIDEFGRSRTVPRNKVRDYCQYSTSSSSSDSDNSVDSRSETAAARQNRSAGYYRLSSNYAEREEQLSKLRLLHSETTETRQTAAVSIAEMQTQQYEQRRTEIRASYISKLT
;
A
#
# COMPACT_ATOMS: atom_id res chain seq x y z
N MET A 1 -20.99 40.86 12.20
CA MET A 1 -20.37 39.73 11.47
C MET A 1 -21.29 39.34 10.32
N PRO A 2 -20.99 39.73 9.08
CA PRO A 2 -21.81 39.37 7.92
C PRO A 2 -21.71 37.86 7.68
N LYS A 3 -22.85 37.18 7.62
CA LYS A 3 -22.93 35.75 7.28
C LYS A 3 -22.66 35.62 5.78
N LYS A 4 -21.52 35.03 5.41
CA LYS A 4 -21.23 34.71 4.01
C LYS A 4 -22.01 33.46 3.63
N GLU A 5 -22.97 33.60 2.73
CA GLU A 5 -23.69 32.47 2.14
C GLU A 5 -22.78 31.83 1.08
N LEU A 6 -22.44 30.56 1.28
CA LEU A 6 -21.65 29.79 0.31
C LEU A 6 -22.62 29.27 -0.76
N THR A 7 -22.61 29.90 -1.92
CA THR A 7 -23.34 29.42 -3.11
C THR A 7 -22.59 28.26 -3.73
N VAL A 8 -22.99 27.04 -3.36
CA VAL A 8 -22.48 25.82 -4.01
C VAL A 8 -23.23 25.65 -5.33
N GLY A 9 -22.50 25.46 -6.44
CA GLY A 9 -23.11 25.23 -7.75
C GLY A 9 -24.01 23.99 -7.74
N LEU A 10 -25.14 24.05 -8.44
CA LEU A 10 -26.08 22.93 -8.63
C LEU A 10 -25.42 21.57 -8.94
N PRO A 11 -24.41 21.45 -9.82
CA PRO A 11 -23.78 20.15 -10.08
C PRO A 11 -22.97 19.62 -8.89
N ALA A 12 -22.31 20.51 -8.14
CA ALA A 12 -21.57 20.12 -6.94
C ALA A 12 -22.52 19.69 -5.81
N LEU A 13 -23.70 20.31 -5.72
CA LEU A 13 -24.74 19.93 -4.76
C LEU A 13 -25.32 18.55 -5.07
N LEU A 14 -25.53 18.23 -6.36
CA LEU A 14 -25.97 16.92 -6.83
C LEU A 14 -24.94 15.82 -6.54
N ASN A 15 -23.65 16.08 -6.80
CA ASN A 15 -22.57 15.13 -6.50
C ASN A 15 -22.43 14.88 -4.99
N LEU A 16 -22.47 15.95 -4.18
CA LEU A 16 -22.38 15.84 -2.72
C LEU A 16 -23.56 15.07 -2.13
N LYS A 17 -24.76 15.22 -2.70
CA LYS A 17 -25.94 14.45 -2.29
C LYS A 17 -25.79 12.96 -2.65
N ALA A 18 -25.29 12.65 -3.85
CA ALA A 18 -25.06 11.26 -4.27
C ALA A 18 -23.99 10.57 -3.42
N GLU A 19 -22.92 11.29 -3.06
CA GLU A 19 -21.86 10.78 -2.20
C GLU A 19 -22.35 10.54 -0.76
N LEU A 20 -23.15 11.46 -0.20
CA LEU A 20 -23.76 11.28 1.11
C LEU A 20 -24.72 10.08 1.17
N GLU A 21 -25.52 9.89 0.12
CA GLU A 21 -26.44 8.75 0.04
C GLU A 21 -25.69 7.42 -0.05
N ARG A 22 -24.58 7.39 -0.80
CA ARG A 22 -23.69 6.23 -0.88
C ARG A 22 -23.01 5.93 0.46
N ALA A 23 -22.50 6.94 1.15
CA ALA A 23 -21.90 6.76 2.47
C ALA A 23 -22.93 6.25 3.50
N GLN A 24 -24.19 6.71 3.42
CA GLN A 24 -25.27 6.23 4.29
C GLN A 24 -25.67 4.79 3.97
N SER A 25 -25.73 4.40 2.69
CA SER A 25 -26.06 3.02 2.33
C SER A 25 -24.95 2.06 2.74
N GLU A 26 -23.68 2.40 2.52
CA GLU A 26 -22.52 1.63 2.96
C GLU A 26 -22.46 1.49 4.50
N SER A 27 -22.78 2.57 5.23
CA SER A 27 -22.88 2.55 6.70
C SER A 27 -24.01 1.64 7.21
N ARG A 28 -25.18 1.67 6.56
CA ARG A 28 -26.32 0.80 6.92
C ARG A 28 -26.07 -0.67 6.56
N GLN A 29 -25.39 -0.95 5.46
CA GLN A 29 -25.10 -2.31 5.00
C GLN A 29 -23.94 -2.95 5.78
N GLY A 30 -23.00 -2.17 6.31
CA GLY A 30 -21.92 -2.67 7.17
C GLY A 30 -22.34 -3.01 8.61
N GLY A 31 -23.57 -2.68 9.02
CA GLY A 31 -23.98 -2.64 10.44
C GLY A 31 -24.98 -3.69 10.93
N SER A 32 -25.52 -4.60 10.11
CA SER A 32 -26.54 -5.54 10.63
C SER A 32 -26.64 -6.89 9.91
N SER A 33 -26.12 -7.94 10.57
CA SER A 33 -26.85 -9.20 10.84
C SER A 33 -25.96 -10.31 11.44
N ALA A 34 -25.03 -9.97 12.35
CA ALA A 34 -24.51 -10.98 13.27
C ALA A 34 -25.59 -11.28 14.32
N LYS A 35 -26.39 -12.33 14.07
CA LYS A 35 -27.32 -12.90 15.05
C LYS A 35 -26.54 -13.16 16.35
N LYS A 36 -26.96 -12.53 17.45
CA LYS A 36 -26.49 -12.83 18.81
C LYS A 36 -26.81 -14.29 19.14
N ARG A 37 -25.89 -15.20 18.82
CA ARG A 37 -25.84 -16.53 19.41
C ARG A 37 -25.37 -16.35 20.85
N LYS A 38 -26.13 -16.90 21.80
CA LYS A 38 -25.72 -16.99 23.20
C LYS A 38 -24.35 -17.68 23.23
N ALA A 39 -23.34 -16.97 23.73
CA ALA A 39 -22.01 -17.51 23.89
C ALA A 39 -22.07 -18.63 24.93
N LEU A 40 -21.68 -19.84 24.53
CA LEU A 40 -21.28 -20.87 25.48
C LEU A 40 -19.99 -20.39 26.15
N PRO A 41 -19.78 -20.67 27.45
CA PRO A 41 -18.52 -20.37 28.11
C PRO A 41 -17.44 -21.23 27.44
N SER A 42 -16.57 -20.60 26.65
CA SER A 42 -15.32 -21.21 26.24
C SER A 42 -14.38 -21.12 27.44
N ASP A 43 -14.49 -22.10 28.33
CA ASP A 43 -13.36 -22.45 29.18
C ASP A 43 -12.20 -22.85 28.25
N ASP A 44 -11.02 -22.31 28.55
CA ASP A 44 -9.71 -22.76 28.08
C ASP A 44 -9.08 -22.17 26.79
N VAL A 45 -9.14 -20.83 26.61
CA VAL A 45 -8.20 -20.09 25.72
C VAL A 45 -7.36 -19.06 26.52
N GLY A 46 -7.11 -19.37 27.80
CA GLY A 46 -6.64 -18.39 28.79
C GLY A 46 -5.14 -18.17 28.92
N SER A 47 -4.25 -18.95 28.27
CA SER A 47 -2.83 -18.98 28.70
C SER A 47 -1.76 -18.64 27.64
N THR A 48 -2.08 -18.49 26.36
CA THR A 48 -1.04 -18.38 25.31
C THR A 48 -0.81 -16.98 24.72
N ASN A 49 -1.57 -15.96 25.13
CA ASN A 49 -1.40 -14.58 24.63
C ASN A 49 -0.31 -13.78 25.37
N ARG A 50 0.84 -14.40 25.65
CA ARG A 50 2.05 -13.72 26.17
C ARG A 50 2.68 -12.84 25.08
N GLY A 51 2.05 -11.69 24.82
CA GLY A 51 2.52 -10.74 23.80
C GLY A 51 1.51 -9.66 23.47
N VAL A 52 0.23 -9.86 23.80
CA VAL A 52 -0.82 -8.85 23.60
C VAL A 52 -0.54 -7.61 24.46
N LEU A 53 -0.11 -7.78 25.71
CA LEU A 53 0.24 -6.64 26.58
C LEU A 53 1.49 -5.90 26.10
N VAL A 54 2.51 -6.63 25.62
CA VAL A 54 3.74 -6.02 25.08
C VAL A 54 3.44 -5.23 23.80
N ARG A 55 2.60 -5.78 22.92
CA ARG A 55 2.14 -5.09 21.71
C ARG A 55 1.28 -3.87 22.04
N ALA A 56 0.32 -4.02 22.96
CA ALA A 56 -0.52 -2.91 23.42
C ALA A 56 0.30 -1.78 24.06
N GLN A 57 1.35 -2.09 24.83
CA GLN A 57 2.26 -1.08 25.38
C GLN A 57 3.08 -0.39 24.28
N LYS A 58 3.57 -1.14 23.29
CA LYS A 58 4.32 -0.59 22.15
C LYS A 58 3.44 0.34 21.31
N ASP A 59 2.21 -0.07 21.03
CA ASP A 59 1.24 0.72 20.27
C ASP A 59 0.82 1.98 21.05
N ALA A 60 0.67 1.88 22.37
CA ALA A 60 0.37 3.03 23.23
C ALA A 60 1.51 4.06 23.27
N LEU A 61 2.77 3.65 23.17
CA LEU A 61 3.91 4.56 23.06
C LEU A 61 3.96 5.20 21.67
N ALA A 62 3.77 4.42 20.59
CA ALA A 62 3.73 4.95 19.23
C ALA A 62 2.61 6.00 19.01
N LEU A 63 1.44 5.80 19.64
CA LEU A 63 0.34 6.77 19.59
C LEU A 63 0.62 8.07 20.37
N LYS A 64 1.44 8.00 21.42
CA LYS A 64 1.89 9.19 22.17
C LYS A 64 2.91 9.99 21.36
N ASP A 65 3.78 9.32 20.62
CA ASP A 65 4.75 9.96 19.72
C ASP A 65 4.07 10.57 18.48
N ALA A 66 2.93 10.04 18.06
CA ALA A 66 2.16 10.54 16.91
C ALA A 66 1.36 11.82 17.18
N ASN A 67 1.12 12.17 18.45
CA ASN A 67 0.37 13.37 18.84
C ASN A 67 1.18 14.30 19.76
N PRO A 68 2.33 14.83 19.32
CA PRO A 68 2.96 15.91 20.05
C PRO A 68 1.98 17.08 20.10
N SER A 69 1.88 17.75 21.25
CA SER A 69 1.02 18.93 21.36
C SER A 69 1.33 19.89 20.21
N ARG A 70 0.33 20.58 19.65
CA ARG A 70 0.51 21.44 18.45
C ARG A 70 1.71 22.40 18.55
N LYS A 71 2.02 22.85 19.78
CA LYS A 71 3.22 23.66 20.07
C LYS A 71 4.52 22.86 19.96
N GLN A 72 4.59 21.66 20.54
CA GLN A 72 5.75 20.76 20.42
C GLN A 72 5.97 20.26 18.99
N ALA A 73 4.90 19.94 18.26
CA ALA A 73 4.98 19.55 16.85
C ALA A 73 5.67 20.63 16.01
N SER A 74 5.35 21.91 16.26
CA SER A 74 5.97 23.03 15.56
C SER A 74 7.45 23.24 15.90
N VAL A 75 7.85 22.97 17.15
CA VAL A 75 9.24 23.08 17.60
C VAL A 75 10.08 21.95 16.99
N LEU A 76 9.58 20.70 17.04
CA LEU A 76 10.23 19.55 16.43
C LEU A 76 10.34 19.70 14.90
N ALA A 77 9.30 20.22 14.24
CA ALA A 77 9.33 20.47 12.80
C ALA A 77 10.37 21.53 12.42
N LYS A 78 10.51 22.60 13.22
CA LYS A 78 11.56 23.61 13.00
C LYS A 78 12.96 23.02 13.17
N GLN A 79 13.17 22.27 14.26
CA GLN A 79 14.46 21.61 14.50
C GLN A 79 14.81 20.64 13.37
N ALA A 80 13.87 19.82 12.91
CA ALA A 80 14.08 18.90 11.79
C ALA A 80 14.37 19.64 10.45
N LEU A 81 13.79 20.83 10.25
CA LEU A 81 14.08 21.65 9.08
C LEU A 81 15.45 22.32 9.17
N GLU A 82 15.88 22.78 10.35
CA GLU A 82 17.22 23.31 10.61
C GLU A 82 18.29 22.23 10.39
N GLU A 83 18.06 21.02 10.89
CA GLU A 83 18.95 19.86 10.66
C GLU A 83 19.06 19.53 9.17
N LYS A 84 17.93 19.53 8.44
CA LYS A 84 17.92 19.31 6.98
C LYS A 84 18.66 20.42 6.24
N ALA A 85 18.39 21.68 6.55
CA ALA A 85 19.08 22.82 5.94
C ALA A 85 20.59 22.73 6.14
N HIS A 86 21.02 22.39 7.36
CA HIS A 86 22.44 22.16 7.66
C HIS A 86 23.05 21.02 6.82
N ILE A 87 22.33 19.91 6.63
CA ILE A 87 22.78 18.82 5.74
C ILE A 87 22.89 19.30 4.29
N TYR A 88 21.92 20.09 3.81
CA TYR A 88 21.98 20.65 2.46
C TYR A 88 23.13 21.64 2.29
N ASP A 89 23.44 22.46 3.30
CA ASP A 89 24.59 23.36 3.28
C ASP A 89 25.93 22.60 3.26
N MET A 90 26.00 21.44 3.93
CA MET A 90 27.17 20.55 3.85
C MET A 90 27.29 19.88 2.46
N LEU A 91 26.17 19.45 1.87
CA LEU A 91 26.15 18.73 0.59
C LEU A 91 26.28 19.65 -0.62
N SER A 92 25.78 20.89 -0.54
CA SER A 92 25.83 21.86 -1.63
C SER A 92 27.26 22.33 -1.93
N GLY A 93 28.21 22.04 -1.04
CA GLY A 93 29.62 22.45 -1.18
C GLY A 93 29.80 23.97 -1.24
N SER A 94 28.74 24.75 -1.01
CA SER A 94 28.75 26.22 -1.12
C SER A 94 29.01 26.91 0.22
N GLY A 95 29.08 26.16 1.31
CA GLY A 95 29.39 26.67 2.65
C GLY A 95 30.89 26.73 2.88
N SER A 96 31.45 27.94 2.82
CA SER A 96 32.77 28.30 3.36
C SER A 96 32.81 28.21 4.91
N ALA A 97 32.48 27.06 5.47
CA ALA A 97 32.77 26.74 6.86
C ALA A 97 34.01 25.83 6.90
N PRO A 98 35.00 26.11 7.77
CA PRO A 98 36.21 25.32 7.82
C PRO A 98 35.84 23.88 8.22
N ALA A 99 36.01 22.94 7.28
CA ALA A 99 35.83 21.50 7.46
C ALA A 99 36.69 20.90 8.59
N ALA A 100 37.48 21.71 9.29
CA ALA A 100 38.42 21.33 10.34
C ALA A 100 37.79 21.21 11.76
N GLN A 101 36.53 21.61 11.98
CA GLN A 101 35.93 21.57 13.34
C GLN A 101 34.82 20.52 13.54
N LEU A 102 34.31 19.91 12.48
CA LEU A 102 33.55 18.67 12.62
C LEU A 102 34.56 17.53 12.76
N GLY A 103 34.93 17.21 14.01
CA GLY A 103 35.83 16.10 14.31
C GLY A 103 35.45 14.87 13.48
N GLU A 104 36.44 14.26 12.84
CA GLU A 104 36.29 13.17 11.88
C GLU A 104 35.34 12.07 12.37
N SER A 105 35.28 11.86 13.70
CA SER A 105 34.36 10.95 14.37
C SER A 105 32.86 11.24 14.12
N ARG A 106 32.44 12.51 14.03
CA ARG A 106 31.04 12.87 13.76
C ARG A 106 30.69 12.74 12.29
N LEU A 107 31.63 13.10 11.42
CA LEU A 107 31.46 13.03 9.97
C LEU A 107 31.45 11.57 9.51
N ALA A 108 32.30 10.73 10.09
CA ALA A 108 32.28 9.28 9.92
C ALA A 108 30.95 8.67 10.40
N LYS A 109 30.41 9.14 11.52
CA LYS A 109 29.12 8.65 12.03
C LYS A 109 27.94 9.02 11.12
N ILE A 110 27.94 10.23 10.54
CA ILE A 110 26.92 10.65 9.57
C ILE A 110 27.05 9.89 8.25
N LEU A 111 28.27 9.62 7.79
CA LEU A 111 28.52 8.77 6.62
C LEU A 111 28.11 7.32 6.88
N GLU A 112 28.37 6.78 8.08
CA GLU A 112 27.96 5.42 8.46
C GLU A 112 26.44 5.30 8.64
N GLU A 113 25.77 6.33 9.17
CA GLU A 113 24.31 6.34 9.33
C GLU A 113 23.57 6.66 8.01
N SER A 114 24.17 7.43 7.09
CA SER A 114 23.57 7.77 5.78
C SER A 114 23.93 6.79 4.67
N SER A 115 25.07 6.08 4.77
CA SER A 115 25.32 4.90 3.93
C SER A 115 24.47 3.77 4.47
N VAL A 116 23.24 3.69 3.96
CA VAL A 116 22.44 2.47 4.04
C VAL A 116 23.22 1.42 3.26
N ASP A 117 24.12 0.73 3.94
CA ASP A 117 24.87 -0.38 3.40
C ASP A 117 23.87 -1.54 3.21
N PHE A 118 23.17 -1.48 2.07
CA PHE A 118 22.10 -2.39 1.71
C PHE A 118 22.58 -3.85 1.75
N VAL A 119 23.87 -4.09 1.55
CA VAL A 119 24.51 -5.41 1.66
C VAL A 119 24.56 -5.85 3.12
N ARG A 120 25.07 -5.02 4.03
CA ARG A 120 25.11 -5.32 5.47
C ARG A 120 23.71 -5.46 6.05
N ARG A 121 22.76 -4.59 5.68
CA ARG A 121 21.37 -4.67 6.16
C ARG A 121 20.64 -5.90 5.63
N ARG A 122 20.91 -6.32 4.40
CA ARG A 122 20.42 -7.59 3.85
C ARG A 122 21.00 -8.80 4.59
N GLN A 123 22.30 -8.79 4.88
CA GLN A 123 22.94 -9.86 5.66
C GLN A 123 22.40 -9.93 7.09
N GLN A 124 22.13 -8.80 7.74
CA GLN A 124 21.52 -8.77 9.07
C GLN A 124 20.09 -9.32 9.08
N LEU A 125 19.28 -9.02 8.04
CA LEU A 125 17.94 -9.59 7.90
C LEU A 125 17.98 -11.10 7.63
N GLU A 126 18.94 -11.58 6.83
CA GLU A 126 19.15 -13.01 6.62
C GLU A 126 19.66 -13.72 7.88
N ALA A 127 20.50 -13.09 8.68
CA ALA A 127 20.94 -13.64 9.96
C ALA A 127 19.78 -13.70 10.97
N ALA A 128 18.96 -12.64 11.05
CA ALA A 128 17.79 -12.60 11.92
C ALA A 128 16.72 -13.64 11.53
N SER A 129 16.49 -13.84 10.23
CA SER A 129 15.55 -14.87 9.76
C SER A 129 16.06 -16.29 10.02
N LYS A 130 17.37 -16.53 9.96
CA LYS A 130 17.99 -17.82 10.31
C LYS A 130 17.91 -18.12 11.81
N LEU A 131 18.08 -17.11 12.67
CA LEU A 131 17.93 -17.27 14.12
C LEU A 131 16.48 -17.49 14.55
N SER A 132 15.50 -16.94 13.80
CA SER A 132 14.07 -17.15 14.05
C SER A 132 13.56 -18.55 13.70
N ASN A 133 14.34 -19.37 12.99
CA ASN A 133 13.88 -20.67 12.49
C ASN A 133 14.50 -21.88 13.22
N HIS A 134 15.32 -21.65 14.26
CA HIS A 134 16.05 -22.75 14.94
C HIS A 134 15.47 -23.15 16.31
N ASP A 135 14.24 -22.77 16.66
CA ASP A 135 13.66 -23.15 17.97
C ASP A 135 12.25 -23.74 17.91
N THR A 136 11.95 -24.53 16.86
CA THR A 136 10.74 -25.38 16.81
C THR A 136 10.96 -26.59 15.90
N THR A 137 11.88 -27.47 16.28
CA THR A 137 11.71 -28.89 15.98
C THR A 137 10.86 -29.46 17.10
N GLU A 138 9.56 -29.61 16.91
CA GLU A 138 8.74 -30.78 17.29
C GLU A 138 7.34 -30.65 16.63
N GLU A 139 6.98 -31.73 15.95
CA GLU A 139 5.72 -32.15 15.34
C GLU A 139 4.52 -31.18 15.17
N GLY A 140 4.07 -31.04 13.92
CA GLY A 140 2.67 -31.30 13.59
C GLY A 140 1.65 -30.16 13.60
N ALA A 141 2.02 -28.90 13.87
CA ALA A 141 1.09 -27.77 13.74
C ALA A 141 1.42 -26.93 12.49
N VAL A 142 0.62 -27.10 11.44
CA VAL A 142 0.67 -26.26 10.23
C VAL A 142 0.49 -24.81 10.66
N SER A 143 1.58 -24.03 10.62
CA SER A 143 1.60 -22.63 11.01
C SER A 143 0.53 -21.83 10.23
N ASP A 144 -0.54 -21.47 10.93
CA ASP A 144 -1.73 -20.75 10.47
C ASP A 144 -1.43 -19.33 9.92
N GLY A 145 -0.16 -18.91 9.92
CA GLY A 145 0.29 -17.59 9.45
C GLY A 145 0.79 -17.54 8.00
N SER A 146 0.93 -18.68 7.29
CA SER A 146 1.38 -18.66 5.90
C SER A 146 0.27 -18.14 4.98
N MET A 147 0.43 -16.91 4.47
CA MET A 147 -0.44 -16.32 3.44
C MET A 147 0.00 -16.84 2.06
N VAL A 148 -0.96 -17.23 1.23
CA VAL A 148 -0.74 -17.71 -0.14
C VAL A 148 -1.49 -16.80 -1.11
N GLU A 149 -0.84 -16.41 -2.19
CA GLU A 149 -1.49 -15.69 -3.29
C GLU A 149 -2.32 -16.66 -4.12
N ILE A 150 -3.59 -16.35 -4.29
CA ILE A 150 -4.53 -17.04 -5.17
C ILE A 150 -5.02 -16.08 -6.25
N ILE A 151 -5.32 -16.61 -7.43
CA ILE A 151 -5.92 -15.84 -8.53
C ILE A 151 -7.41 -16.17 -8.54
N ASP A 152 -8.22 -15.14 -8.33
CA ASP A 152 -9.68 -15.23 -8.35
C ASP A 152 -10.22 -15.46 -9.78
N GLU A 153 -11.51 -15.78 -9.92
CA GLU A 153 -12.21 -15.99 -11.19
C GLU A 153 -12.16 -14.76 -12.12
N PHE A 154 -11.94 -13.57 -11.56
CA PHE A 154 -11.74 -12.32 -12.29
C PHE A 154 -10.27 -12.03 -12.66
N GLY A 155 -9.35 -12.97 -12.44
CA GLY A 155 -7.92 -12.79 -12.71
C GLY A 155 -7.19 -11.86 -11.74
N ARG A 156 -7.80 -11.53 -10.59
CA ARG A 156 -7.21 -10.66 -9.56
C ARG A 156 -6.42 -11.50 -8.55
N SER A 157 -5.22 -11.07 -8.19
CA SER A 157 -4.45 -11.70 -7.11
C SER A 157 -5.03 -11.30 -5.74
N ARG A 158 -5.27 -12.29 -4.88
CA ARG A 158 -5.73 -12.14 -3.49
C ARG A 158 -4.85 -12.97 -2.56
N THR A 159 -4.46 -12.43 -1.41
CA THR A 159 -3.71 -13.17 -0.39
C THR A 159 -4.67 -13.80 0.60
N VAL A 160 -4.61 -15.14 0.74
CA VAL A 160 -5.49 -15.91 1.63
C VAL A 160 -4.64 -16.79 2.54
N PRO A 161 -4.99 -16.94 3.83
CA PRO A 161 -4.36 -17.91 4.71
C PRO A 161 -4.37 -19.31 4.10
N ARG A 162 -3.25 -20.03 4.17
CA ARG A 162 -3.07 -21.34 3.52
C ARG A 162 -4.14 -22.38 3.89
N ASN A 163 -4.66 -22.30 5.12
CA ASN A 163 -5.74 -23.16 5.63
C ASN A 163 -7.10 -22.89 4.94
N LYS A 164 -7.33 -21.69 4.40
CA LYS A 164 -8.56 -21.29 3.70
C LYS A 164 -8.51 -21.41 2.18
N VAL A 165 -7.35 -21.74 1.60
CA VAL A 165 -7.18 -21.82 0.14
C VAL A 165 -8.16 -22.81 -0.50
N ARG A 166 -8.52 -23.90 0.19
CA ARG A 166 -9.46 -24.91 -0.33
C ARG A 166 -10.87 -24.35 -0.54
N ASP A 167 -11.31 -23.41 0.29
CA ASP A 167 -12.65 -22.79 0.17
C ASP A 167 -12.76 -21.93 -1.10
N TYR A 168 -11.65 -21.35 -1.54
CA TYR A 168 -11.59 -20.52 -2.75
C TYR A 168 -11.43 -21.34 -4.04
N CYS A 169 -10.85 -22.54 -3.98
CA CYS A 169 -10.62 -23.37 -5.17
C CYS A 169 -11.78 -24.33 -5.52
N GLN A 170 -12.78 -24.52 -4.66
CA GLN A 170 -13.81 -25.54 -4.86
C GLN A 170 -14.87 -25.21 -5.94
N TYR A 171 -15.03 -23.95 -6.34
CA TYR A 171 -16.11 -23.56 -7.25
C TYR A 171 -15.89 -23.90 -8.74
N SER A 172 -14.70 -24.33 -9.15
CA SER A 172 -14.39 -24.57 -10.57
C SER A 172 -14.50 -26.04 -11.03
N THR A 173 -14.79 -26.99 -10.14
CA THR A 173 -14.73 -28.44 -10.47
C THR A 173 -16.03 -29.22 -10.27
N SER A 174 -17.12 -28.64 -9.78
CA SER A 174 -18.39 -29.36 -9.56
C SER A 174 -19.41 -29.25 -10.70
N SER A 175 -19.03 -28.73 -11.87
CA SER A 175 -19.90 -28.73 -13.07
C SER A 175 -19.54 -29.89 -14.01
N SER A 176 -19.70 -31.13 -13.55
CA SER A 176 -19.83 -32.31 -14.43
C SER A 176 -21.08 -33.10 -14.07
N SER A 177 -22.17 -32.83 -14.78
CA SER A 177 -23.19 -33.85 -15.04
C SER A 177 -23.41 -33.92 -16.56
N SER A 178 -22.59 -34.72 -17.22
CA SER A 178 -23.02 -35.45 -18.41
C SER A 178 -21.98 -36.54 -18.70
N ASP A 179 -22.49 -37.76 -18.75
CA ASP A 179 -21.79 -39.00 -19.03
C ASP A 179 -20.90 -38.89 -20.26
N SER A 180 -19.63 -39.29 -20.13
CA SER A 180 -18.79 -39.72 -21.25
C SER A 180 -17.65 -40.56 -20.69
N ASP A 181 -17.96 -41.85 -20.63
CA ASP A 181 -17.02 -42.97 -20.66
C ASP A 181 -15.96 -42.70 -21.74
N ASN A 182 -14.71 -42.42 -21.35
CA ASN A 182 -13.61 -42.50 -22.30
C ASN A 182 -12.28 -42.87 -21.63
N SER A 183 -11.81 -44.03 -22.07
CA SER A 183 -10.64 -44.75 -21.65
C SER A 183 -9.32 -44.00 -21.94
N VAL A 184 -8.41 -44.09 -20.97
CA VAL A 184 -6.97 -44.41 -21.15
C VAL A 184 -6.33 -43.91 -22.46
N ASP A 185 -5.90 -42.66 -22.50
CA ASP A 185 -4.74 -42.29 -23.32
C ASP A 185 -3.93 -41.18 -22.63
N SER A 186 -3.22 -41.59 -21.56
CA SER A 186 -2.18 -40.80 -20.92
C SER A 186 -0.91 -40.86 -21.76
N ARG A 187 -0.87 -40.12 -22.86
CA ARG A 187 0.36 -39.94 -23.66
C ARG A 187 0.75 -38.46 -23.73
N SER A 188 1.72 -38.14 -22.87
CA SER A 188 2.67 -37.03 -23.01
C SER A 188 2.08 -35.65 -23.31
N GLU A 189 1.45 -35.02 -22.31
CA GLU A 189 1.54 -33.57 -22.21
C GLU A 189 3.01 -33.20 -21.99
N THR A 190 3.65 -32.68 -23.03
CA THR A 190 5.04 -32.23 -22.99
C THR A 190 5.23 -31.16 -21.90
N ALA A 191 6.38 -31.18 -21.22
CA ALA A 191 6.70 -30.27 -20.11
C ALA A 191 6.52 -28.77 -20.45
N ALA A 192 6.51 -28.41 -21.73
CA ALA A 192 6.23 -27.06 -22.22
C ALA A 192 4.79 -26.56 -21.90
N ALA A 193 3.80 -27.45 -21.81
CA ALA A 193 2.43 -27.07 -21.46
C ALA A 193 2.27 -26.69 -19.98
N ARG A 194 3.14 -27.18 -19.10
CA ARG A 194 3.09 -26.95 -17.65
C ARG A 194 3.77 -25.65 -17.22
N GLN A 195 4.77 -25.17 -17.96
CA GLN A 195 5.45 -23.90 -17.65
C GLN A 195 4.63 -22.65 -18.00
N ASN A 196 3.58 -22.78 -18.83
CA ASN A 196 2.76 -21.66 -19.29
C ASN A 196 1.53 -21.36 -18.40
N ARG A 197 1.41 -22.02 -17.23
CA ARG A 197 0.29 -21.81 -16.29
C ARG A 197 0.60 -20.82 -15.17
N SER A 198 1.84 -20.32 -15.07
CA SER A 198 2.18 -19.23 -14.15
C SER A 198 1.89 -17.88 -14.80
N ALA A 199 0.88 -17.20 -14.28
CA ALA A 199 0.55 -15.77 -14.40
C ALA A 199 1.13 -14.97 -15.59
N GLY A 200 0.25 -14.60 -16.52
CA GLY A 200 0.42 -13.38 -17.34
C GLY A 200 1.00 -13.55 -18.75
N TYR A 201 1.32 -14.76 -19.20
CA TYR A 201 1.72 -14.95 -20.59
C TYR A 201 0.51 -14.90 -21.53
N TYR A 202 0.36 -13.77 -22.25
CA TYR A 202 -0.55 -13.68 -23.39
C TYR A 202 -0.17 -14.77 -24.40
N ARG A 203 -1.08 -15.73 -24.61
CA ARG A 203 -0.97 -16.66 -25.74
C ARG A 203 -1.13 -15.86 -27.03
N LEU A 204 -0.01 -15.36 -27.54
CA LEU A 204 0.03 -14.77 -28.88
C LEU A 204 -0.33 -15.85 -29.90
N SER A 205 -1.01 -15.43 -30.96
CA SER A 205 -1.31 -16.31 -32.09
C SER A 205 -0.03 -16.98 -32.60
N SER A 206 -0.14 -18.25 -32.98
CA SER A 206 0.90 -18.98 -33.71
C SER A 206 1.03 -18.49 -35.15
N ASN A 207 0.02 -17.81 -35.68
CA ASN A 207 0.05 -17.14 -36.97
C ASN A 207 0.84 -15.83 -36.86
N TYR A 208 1.84 -15.65 -37.72
CA TYR A 208 2.73 -14.49 -37.69
C TYR A 208 1.99 -13.17 -37.94
N ALA A 209 1.07 -13.15 -38.92
CA ALA A 209 0.33 -11.94 -39.29
C ALA A 209 -0.57 -11.46 -38.14
N GLU A 210 -1.36 -12.37 -37.55
CA GLU A 210 -2.21 -12.05 -36.40
C GLU A 210 -1.38 -11.63 -35.18
N ARG A 211 -0.21 -12.23 -34.97
CA ARG A 211 0.69 -11.83 -33.89
C ARG A 211 1.19 -10.39 -34.09
N GLU A 212 1.55 -10.01 -35.31
CA GLU A 212 2.02 -8.66 -35.62
C GLU A 212 0.90 -7.63 -35.38
N GLU A 213 -0.34 -7.95 -35.76
CA GLU A 213 -1.52 -7.11 -35.47
C GLU A 213 -1.81 -7.00 -33.97
N GLN A 214 -1.69 -8.09 -33.21
CA GLN A 214 -1.86 -8.07 -31.76
C GLN A 214 -0.80 -7.18 -31.10
N LEU A 215 0.46 -7.27 -31.55
CA LEU A 215 1.55 -6.44 -31.04
C LEU A 215 1.39 -4.96 -31.43
N SER A 216 0.92 -4.65 -32.64
CA SER A 216 0.67 -3.28 -33.05
C SER A 216 -0.46 -2.65 -32.23
N LYS A 217 -1.54 -3.40 -31.99
CA LYS A 217 -2.65 -2.98 -31.12
C LYS A 217 -2.18 -2.74 -29.68
N LEU A 218 -1.32 -3.60 -29.15
CA LEU A 218 -0.74 -3.41 -27.81
C LEU A 218 0.13 -2.15 -27.72
N ARG A 219 0.94 -1.86 -28.76
CA ARG A 219 1.74 -0.63 -28.81
C ARG A 219 0.86 0.62 -28.82
N LEU A 220 -0.22 0.61 -29.60
CA LEU A 220 -1.19 1.71 -29.65
C LEU A 220 -1.87 1.94 -28.29
N LEU A 221 -2.31 0.87 -27.63
CA LEU A 221 -2.96 0.96 -26.33
C LEU A 221 -1.98 1.46 -25.26
N HIS A 222 -0.71 1.04 -25.34
CA HIS A 222 0.34 1.55 -24.48
C HIS A 222 0.58 3.05 -24.68
N SER A 223 0.71 3.54 -25.93
CA SER A 223 0.90 4.97 -26.19
C SER A 223 -0.29 5.79 -25.67
N GLU A 224 -1.52 5.36 -25.93
CA GLU A 224 -2.73 6.02 -25.43
C GLU A 224 -2.77 6.07 -23.89
N THR A 225 -2.39 4.98 -23.22
CA THR A 225 -2.33 4.92 -21.76
C THR A 225 -1.24 5.86 -21.20
N THR A 226 -0.10 6.00 -21.89
CA THR A 226 0.95 6.94 -21.47
C THR A 226 0.54 8.39 -21.66
N GLU A 227 -0.12 8.71 -22.78
CA GLU A 227 -0.60 10.07 -23.07
C GLU A 227 -1.70 10.49 -22.09
N THR A 228 -2.68 9.62 -21.83
CA THR A 228 -3.73 9.87 -20.83
C THR A 228 -3.16 10.07 -19.43
N ARG A 229 -2.12 9.31 -19.05
CA ARG A 229 -1.43 9.51 -17.77
C ARG A 229 -0.67 10.84 -17.72
N GLN A 230 -0.02 11.23 -18.82
CA GLN A 230 0.70 12.49 -18.89
C GLN A 230 -0.25 13.70 -18.83
N THR A 231 -1.34 13.67 -19.60
CA THR A 231 -2.35 14.75 -19.59
C THR A 231 -3.04 14.86 -18.23
N ALA A 232 -3.36 13.73 -17.59
CA ALA A 232 -3.89 13.72 -16.22
C ALA A 232 -2.89 14.30 -15.22
N ALA A 233 -1.60 13.98 -15.32
CA ALA A 233 -0.57 14.52 -14.44
C ALA A 233 -0.40 16.04 -14.60
N VAL A 234 -0.42 16.54 -15.84
CA VAL A 234 -0.38 17.99 -16.12
C VAL A 234 -1.62 18.69 -15.54
N SER A 235 -2.81 18.11 -15.74
CA SER A 235 -4.06 18.65 -15.17
C SER A 235 -4.05 18.73 -13.64
N ILE A 236 -3.46 17.73 -12.97
CA ILE A 236 -3.31 17.74 -11.50
C ILE A 236 -2.32 18.83 -11.06
N ALA A 237 -1.20 18.98 -11.77
CA ALA A 237 -0.22 20.03 -11.47
C ALA A 237 -0.81 21.44 -11.65
N GLU A 238 -1.57 21.66 -12.72
CA GLU A 238 -2.29 22.93 -12.96
C GLU A 238 -3.35 23.21 -11.88
N MET A 239 -4.09 22.19 -11.44
CA MET A 239 -5.04 22.33 -10.34
C MET A 239 -4.33 22.71 -9.03
N GLN A 240 -3.15 22.15 -8.76
CA GLN A 240 -2.36 22.49 -7.56
C GLN A 240 -1.81 23.92 -7.62
N THR A 241 -1.33 24.39 -8.78
CA THR A 241 -0.86 25.77 -8.94
C THR A 241 -2.01 26.76 -8.75
N GLN A 242 -3.18 26.48 -9.33
CA GLN A 242 -4.38 27.31 -9.13
C GLN A 242 -4.80 27.38 -7.65
N GLN A 243 -4.80 26.25 -6.94
CA GLN A 243 -5.09 26.25 -5.49
C GLN A 243 -4.08 27.07 -4.69
N TYR A 244 -2.79 27.01 -5.05
CA TYR A 244 -1.75 27.79 -4.42
C TYR A 244 -1.94 29.29 -4.64
N GLU A 245 -2.29 29.70 -5.87
CA GLU A 245 -2.57 31.09 -6.19
C GLU A 245 -3.80 31.63 -5.45
N GLN A 246 -4.88 30.84 -5.37
CA GLN A 246 -6.08 31.18 -4.59
C GLN A 246 -5.74 31.40 -3.11
N ARG A 247 -4.98 30.49 -2.50
CA ARG A 247 -4.53 30.68 -1.10
C ARG A 247 -3.67 31.93 -0.95
N ARG A 248 -2.80 32.22 -1.91
CA ARG A 248 -1.95 33.41 -1.90
C ARG A 248 -2.76 34.70 -1.98
N THR A 249 -3.80 34.75 -2.83
CA THR A 249 -4.68 35.92 -2.93
C THR A 249 -5.54 36.09 -1.69
N GLU A 250 -6.06 35.00 -1.11
CA GLU A 250 -6.79 35.03 0.17
C GLU A 250 -5.92 35.56 1.31
N ILE A 251 -4.68 35.09 1.43
CA ILE A 251 -3.73 35.58 2.45
C ILE A 251 -3.50 37.08 2.26
N ARG A 252 -3.24 37.53 1.04
CA ARG A 252 -3.07 38.97 0.73
C ARG A 252 -4.29 39.78 1.09
N ALA A 253 -5.48 39.34 0.70
CA ALA A 253 -6.74 40.02 1.01
C ALA A 253 -6.99 40.08 2.52
N SER A 254 -6.70 39.00 3.25
CA SER A 254 -6.81 38.96 4.72
C SER A 254 -5.87 39.97 5.39
N TYR A 255 -4.68 40.17 4.84
CA TYR A 255 -3.70 41.11 5.36
C TYR A 255 -4.17 42.56 5.17
N ILE A 256 -4.66 42.89 3.98
CA ILE A 256 -5.22 44.23 3.68
C ILE A 256 -6.39 44.53 4.61
N SER A 257 -7.30 43.57 4.81
CA SER A 257 -8.47 43.75 5.69
C SER A 257 -8.13 43.96 7.18
N LYS A 258 -6.92 43.59 7.62
CA LYS A 258 -6.46 43.83 9.00
C LYS A 258 -5.80 45.19 9.19
N LEU A 259 -5.39 45.83 8.09
CA LEU A 259 -4.74 47.15 8.09
C LEU A 259 -5.75 48.31 7.99
N THR A 260 -6.96 48.04 7.51
CA THR A 260 -8.10 48.96 7.44
C THR A 260 -9.00 48.80 8.65
#